data_AF-A0A024WVW6-F1
#
_entry.id   AF-A0A024WVW6-F1
#
_cell.length_a   1.000
_cell.length_b   1.000
_cell.length_c   1.000
_cell.angle_alpha   90.00
_cell.angle_beta   90.00
_cell.angle_gamma   90.00
#
_symmetry.space_group_name_H-M   'P 1'
#
loop_
_entity.id
_entity.type
_entity.pdbx_description
1 polymer ?
#
loop_
_entity_poly.entity_id
_entity_poly.type
_entity_poly.pdbx_seq_one_letter_code
_entity_poly.pdbx_strand_id
1 'polypeptide(L)'
;MSRQPYAPMRDMTMRWKLILTKNIFILGPNHHIYNKGFLFPRVEKYETPFGFLQINKQIISDIIKSDTHNLYSFIDPDDDEEEHSIEMQLPLIKYIIKDKDIKIVPIYVGSIGNDLKKIDLFGT
;
A
#
# COMPACT_ATOMS: atom_id res chain seq x y z
N MET A 1 -12.36 15.93 55.23
CA MET A 1 -12.32 15.22 53.93
C MET A 1 -11.59 16.09 52.91
N SER A 2 -10.28 15.90 52.78
CA SER A 2 -9.45 16.58 51.77
C SER A 2 -9.54 15.83 50.45
N ARG A 3 -9.96 16.49 49.37
CA ARG A 3 -9.89 15.94 48.01
C ARG A 3 -8.41 15.86 47.62
N GLN A 4 -7.93 14.68 47.26
CA GLN A 4 -6.62 14.53 46.63
C GLN A 4 -6.63 15.27 45.28
N PRO A 5 -5.56 15.98 44.91
CA PRO A 5 -5.48 16.58 43.59
C PRO A 5 -5.39 15.48 42.53
N TYR A 6 -6.16 15.62 41.45
CA TYR A 6 -6.01 14.79 40.26
C TYR A 6 -4.56 14.88 39.78
N ALA A 7 -3.88 13.74 39.65
CA ALA A 7 -2.57 13.68 39.02
C ALA A 7 -2.69 14.26 37.59
N PRO A 8 -1.74 15.10 37.14
CA PRO A 8 -1.77 15.59 35.77
C PRO A 8 -1.75 14.38 34.84
N MET A 9 -2.68 14.37 33.86
CA MET A 9 -2.66 13.41 32.76
C MET A 9 -1.23 13.34 32.24
N ARG A 10 -0.61 12.18 32.38
CA ARG A 10 0.72 11.92 31.84
C ARG A 10 0.72 12.35 30.39
N ASP A 11 1.51 13.37 30.13
CA ASP A 11 1.99 13.83 28.84
C ASP A 11 1.70 12.82 27.72
N MET A 12 0.64 13.09 26.97
CA MET A 12 0.23 12.33 25.79
C MET A 12 1.10 12.69 24.57
N THR A 13 2.31 13.21 24.78
CA THR A 13 3.39 13.01 23.82
C THR A 13 3.88 11.57 23.92
N MET A 14 3.05 10.64 23.42
CA MET A 14 3.55 9.52 22.64
C MET A 14 4.38 10.14 21.52
N ARG A 15 5.63 10.42 21.86
CA ARG A 15 6.70 10.92 21.02
C ARG A 15 6.83 9.88 19.94
N TRP A 16 6.06 10.06 18.87
CA TRP A 16 6.05 9.25 17.66
C TRP A 16 7.51 8.96 17.36
N LYS A 17 7.93 7.75 17.71
CA LYS A 17 9.25 7.23 17.43
C LYS A 17 9.41 7.46 15.94
N LEU A 18 10.29 8.39 15.57
CA LEU A 18 10.50 8.91 14.23
C LEU A 18 10.11 7.84 13.21
N ILE A 19 8.92 7.98 12.62
CA ILE A 19 8.46 7.05 11.61
C ILE A 19 9.36 7.32 10.40
N LEU A 20 10.46 6.56 10.29
CA LEU A 20 11.41 6.60 9.17
C LEU A 20 10.84 5.92 7.92
N THR A 21 9.52 5.78 7.84
CA THR A 21 8.84 5.15 6.71
C THR A 21 8.96 6.06 5.50
N LYS A 22 9.59 5.55 4.43
CA LYS A 22 9.70 6.23 3.14
C LYS A 22 8.68 5.73 2.12
N ASN A 23 8.19 4.49 2.30
CA ASN A 23 7.29 3.82 1.37
C ASN A 23 6.21 3.04 2.11
N ILE A 24 4.99 3.06 1.60
CA ILE A 24 3.86 2.28 2.10
C ILE A 24 3.43 1.31 0.99
N PHE A 25 3.50 0.01 1.24
CA PHE A 25 2.99 -1.01 0.33
C PHE A 25 1.51 -1.23 0.62
N ILE A 26 0.68 -1.24 -0.42
CA ILE A 26 -0.77 -1.44 -0.32
C ILE A 26 -1.10 -2.68 -1.14
N LEU A 27 -1.59 -3.72 -0.47
CA LEU A 27 -2.02 -4.95 -1.13
C LEU A 27 -3.55 -4.98 -1.16
N GLY A 28 -4.12 -4.96 -2.34
CA GLY A 28 -5.57 -5.05 -2.57
C GLY A 28 -5.90 -6.28 -3.41
N PRO A 29 -6.88 -7.12 -3.02
CA PRO A 29 -7.34 -8.20 -3.89
C PRO A 29 -7.90 -7.63 -5.20
N ASN A 30 -7.51 -8.20 -6.35
CA ASN A 30 -8.10 -7.82 -7.63
C ASN A 30 -9.44 -8.55 -7.81
N HIS A 31 -10.54 -7.80 -7.80
CA HIS A 31 -11.88 -8.35 -7.96
C HIS A 31 -12.42 -8.29 -9.40
N HIS A 32 -11.82 -7.47 -10.24
CA HIS A 32 -12.36 -7.13 -11.56
C HIS A 32 -11.76 -7.99 -12.67
N ILE A 33 -10.50 -8.40 -12.53
CA ILE A 33 -9.80 -9.16 -13.57
C ILE A 33 -9.22 -10.43 -12.99
N TYR A 34 -9.45 -11.53 -13.71
CA TYR A 34 -8.71 -12.75 -13.46
C TYR A 34 -7.26 -12.58 -13.92
N ASN A 35 -6.37 -12.28 -12.98
CA ASN A 35 -4.93 -12.34 -13.19
C ASN A 35 -4.29 -13.41 -12.29
N LYS A 36 -3.35 -14.17 -12.87
CA LYS A 36 -2.47 -15.07 -12.10
C LYS A 36 -1.23 -14.24 -11.73
N GLY A 37 -1.15 -13.76 -10.49
CA GLY A 37 0.01 -13.00 -9.99
C GLY A 37 -0.36 -11.64 -9.43
N PHE A 38 0.55 -10.67 -9.60
CA PHE A 38 0.43 -9.33 -9.04
C PHE A 38 0.45 -8.27 -10.14
N LEU A 39 -0.39 -7.26 -10.03
CA LEU A 39 -0.40 -6.14 -10.97
C LEU A 39 0.00 -4.84 -10.26
N PHE A 40 0.78 -4.03 -10.97
CA PHE A 40 1.13 -2.67 -10.59
C PHE A 40 0.40 -1.65 -11.47
N PRO A 41 0.07 -0.47 -10.94
CA PRO A 41 -0.51 0.61 -11.74
C PRO A 41 0.51 1.24 -12.69
N ARG A 42 0.01 1.70 -13.84
CA ARG A 42 0.82 2.43 -14.83
C ARG A 42 0.95 3.90 -14.51
N VAL A 43 0.02 4.46 -13.74
CA VAL A 43 0.02 5.87 -13.34
C VAL A 43 1.18 6.23 -12.40
N GLU A 44 1.41 7.53 -12.24
CA GLU A 44 2.48 8.10 -11.40
C GLU A 44 2.00 8.46 -10.00
N LYS A 45 0.70 8.70 -9.84
CA LYS A 45 0.08 9.14 -8.60
C LYS A 45 -1.41 8.81 -8.60
N TYR A 46 -1.97 8.68 -7.41
CA TYR A 46 -3.42 8.67 -7.21
C TYR A 46 -3.89 9.99 -6.63
N GLU A 47 -5.08 10.41 -7.04
CA GLU A 47 -5.79 11.54 -6.45
C GLU A 47 -6.60 11.08 -5.23
N THR A 48 -6.67 11.93 -4.21
CA THR A 48 -7.55 11.73 -3.06
C THR A 48 -8.17 13.08 -2.68
N PRO A 49 -9.27 13.12 -1.90
CA PRO A 49 -9.83 14.37 -1.39
C PRO A 49 -8.85 15.20 -0.55
N PHE A 50 -7.77 14.59 -0.05
CA PHE A 50 -6.73 15.24 0.75
C PHE A 50 -5.44 15.53 -0.06
N GLY A 51 -5.50 15.40 -1.39
CA GLY A 51 -4.40 15.64 -2.33
C GLY A 51 -3.77 14.36 -2.88
N PHE A 52 -2.69 14.52 -3.66
CA PHE A 52 -2.07 13.41 -4.37
C PHE A 52 -1.20 12.51 -3.49
N LEU A 53 -1.21 11.22 -3.80
CA LEU A 53 -0.27 10.20 -3.32
C LEU A 53 0.65 9.77 -4.46
N GLN A 54 1.96 9.96 -4.31
CA GLN A 54 2.96 9.61 -5.32
C GLN A 54 3.28 8.12 -5.28
N ILE A 55 3.37 7.47 -6.43
CA ILE A 55 3.74 6.06 -6.55
C ILE A 55 5.27 5.93 -6.68
N ASN A 56 5.86 4.96 -5.99
CA ASN A 56 7.29 4.69 -6.12
C ASN A 56 7.58 3.77 -7.31
N LYS A 57 7.71 4.36 -8.51
CA LYS A 57 8.02 3.64 -9.74
C LYS A 57 9.38 2.96 -9.73
N GLN A 58 10.35 3.46 -8.94
CA GLN A 58 11.66 2.84 -8.84
C GLN A 58 11.56 1.46 -8.18
N ILE A 59 10.84 1.37 -7.05
CA ILE A 59 10.61 0.08 -6.37
C ILE A 59 9.86 -0.89 -7.29
N ILE A 60 8.82 -0.42 -7.98
CA ILE A 60 8.06 -1.25 -8.93
C ILE A 60 8.97 -1.78 -10.05
N SER A 61 9.79 -0.91 -10.65
CA SER A 61 10.78 -1.30 -11.65
C SER A 61 11.74 -2.36 -11.13
N ASP A 62 12.24 -2.20 -9.90
CA ASP A 62 13.22 -3.13 -9.32
C ASP A 62 12.59 -4.50 -9.05
N ILE A 63 11.33 -4.54 -8.58
CA ILE A 63 10.57 -5.78 -8.41
C ILE A 63 10.40 -6.50 -9.75
N ILE A 64 9.93 -5.79 -10.78
CA ILE A 64 9.71 -6.37 -12.11
C ILE A 64 11.02 -6.89 -12.72
N LYS A 65 12.14 -6.18 -12.54
CA LYS A 65 13.45 -6.64 -13.02
C LYS A 65 13.95 -7.88 -12.29
N SER A 66 13.60 -8.05 -11.01
CA SER A 66 13.95 -9.23 -10.22
C SER A 66 13.02 -10.42 -10.44
N ASP A 67 11.94 -10.25 -11.20
CA ASP A 67 10.93 -11.27 -11.43
C ASP A 67 11.43 -12.34 -12.41
N THR A 68 11.87 -13.47 -11.88
CA THR A 68 12.30 -14.63 -12.64
C THR A 68 11.15 -15.55 -13.05
N HIS A 69 9.97 -15.38 -12.48
CA HIS A 69 8.84 -16.29 -12.61
C HIS A 69 7.64 -15.71 -13.38
N ASN A 70 7.77 -14.49 -13.92
CA ASN A 70 6.71 -13.75 -14.60
C ASN A 70 5.43 -13.63 -13.75
N LEU A 71 5.61 -13.35 -12.46
CA LEU A 71 4.56 -13.18 -11.46
C LEU A 71 4.00 -11.76 -11.44
N TYR A 72 4.75 -10.77 -11.94
CA TYR A 72 4.39 -9.36 -11.89
C TYR A 72 4.11 -8.81 -13.28
N SER A 73 3.05 -8.01 -13.38
CA SER A 73 2.71 -7.27 -14.61
C SER A 73 2.09 -5.93 -14.25
N PHE A 74 1.56 -5.23 -15.25
CA PHE A 74 0.84 -3.98 -15.09
C PHE A 74 -0.63 -4.15 -15.42
N ILE A 75 -1.49 -3.53 -14.62
CA ILE A 75 -2.92 -3.40 -14.93
C ILE A 75 -3.11 -2.36 -16.04
N ASP A 76 -4.19 -2.49 -16.81
CA ASP A 76 -4.61 -1.43 -17.75
C ASP A 76 -5.15 -0.22 -16.96
N PRO A 77 -5.00 1.03 -17.44
CA PRO A 77 -5.53 2.18 -16.72
C PRO A 77 -7.06 2.16 -16.53
N ASP A 78 -7.83 1.69 -17.50
CA ASP A 78 -9.29 1.65 -17.39
C ASP A 78 -9.71 0.65 -16.28
N ASP A 79 -9.03 -0.49 -16.28
CA ASP A 79 -9.15 -1.54 -15.27
C ASP A 79 -8.71 -1.10 -13.85
N ASP A 80 -7.69 -0.24 -13.75
CA ASP A 80 -7.20 0.36 -12.50
C ASP A 80 -8.25 1.30 -11.88
N GLU A 81 -8.97 2.06 -12.71
CA GLU A 81 -10.04 2.97 -12.26
C GLU A 81 -11.29 2.22 -11.77
N GLU A 82 -11.56 1.04 -12.33
CA GLU A 82 -12.69 0.20 -11.91
C GLU A 82 -12.40 -0.62 -10.64
N GLU A 83 -11.13 -0.73 -10.19
CA GLU A 83 -10.75 -1.52 -9.02
C GLU A 83 -10.76 -0.69 -7.71
N HIS A 84 -11.63 -1.07 -6.77
CA HIS A 84 -11.88 -0.27 -5.57
C HIS A 84 -11.19 -0.75 -4.27
N SER A 85 -10.53 -1.91 -4.27
CA SER A 85 -9.91 -2.51 -3.07
C SER A 85 -8.76 -1.67 -2.51
N ILE A 86 -8.00 -1.01 -3.40
CA ILE A 86 -6.91 -0.10 -3.02
C ILE A 86 -7.45 1.31 -2.79
N GLU A 87 -8.40 1.76 -3.60
CA GLU A 87 -8.96 3.13 -3.56
C GLU A 87 -9.45 3.50 -2.15
N MET A 88 -10.15 2.59 -1.48
CA MET A 88 -10.70 2.83 -0.13
C MET A 88 -9.64 3.12 0.93
N GLN A 89 -8.39 2.70 0.73
CA GLN A 89 -7.29 2.93 1.68
C GLN A 89 -6.60 4.28 1.46
N LEU A 90 -6.68 4.84 0.24
CA LEU A 90 -5.92 6.02 -0.17
C LEU A 90 -6.25 7.28 0.66
N PRO A 91 -7.53 7.62 0.94
CA PRO A 91 -7.84 8.80 1.75
C PRO A 91 -7.28 8.72 3.17
N LEU A 92 -7.37 7.53 3.79
CA LEU A 92 -6.84 7.30 5.14
C LEU A 92 -5.31 7.43 5.18
N ILE A 93 -4.64 6.84 4.19
CA ILE A 93 -3.17 6.94 4.08
C ILE A 93 -2.75 8.40 3.93
N LYS A 94 -3.38 9.14 3.00
CA LYS A 94 -3.06 10.55 2.79
C LYS A 94 -3.30 11.39 4.05
N TYR A 95 -4.40 11.14 4.76
CA TYR A 95 -4.72 11.81 6.03
C TYR A 95 -3.65 11.58 7.11
N ILE A 96 -3.12 10.35 7.22
CA ILE A 96 -2.10 9.99 8.22
C ILE A 96 -0.73 10.59 7.88
N ILE A 97 -0.30 10.50 6.61
CA ILE A 97 1.04 10.95 6.21
C ILE A 97 1.12 12.46 6.03
N LYS A 98 -0.01 13.14 5.76
CA LYS A 98 -0.09 14.59 5.51
C LYS A 98 0.86 15.00 4.38
N ASP A 99 1.84 15.86 4.69
CA ASP A 99 2.82 16.41 3.75
C ASP A 99 4.19 15.73 3.83
N LYS A 100 4.30 14.59 4.54
CA LYS A 100 5.55 13.82 4.57
C LYS A 100 5.85 13.27 3.18
N ASP A 101 7.14 13.29 2.81
CA ASP A 101 7.64 12.67 1.58
C ASP A 101 7.66 11.13 1.71
N ILE A 102 6.47 10.55 1.62
CA ILE A 102 6.22 9.11 1.66
C ILE A 102 5.49 8.73 0.37
N LYS A 103 6.04 7.74 -0.33
CA LYS A 103 5.43 7.21 -1.55
C LYS A 103 4.66 5.93 -1.27
N ILE A 104 3.71 5.60 -2.13
CA ILE A 104 2.97 4.33 -2.05
C ILE A 104 3.48 3.35 -3.10
N VAL A 105 3.27 2.07 -2.85
CA VAL A 105 3.50 0.96 -3.80
C VAL A 105 2.21 0.12 -3.83
N PRO A 106 1.27 0.45 -4.72
CA PRO A 106 0.03 -0.30 -4.89
C PRO A 106 0.30 -1.64 -5.57
N ILE A 107 -0.29 -2.71 -5.05
CA ILE A 107 -0.13 -4.08 -5.56
C ILE A 107 -1.50 -4.74 -5.59
N TYR A 108 -2.03 -4.96 -6.79
CA TYR A 108 -3.24 -5.75 -7.00
C TYR A 108 -2.89 -7.24 -6.94
N VAL A 109 -3.49 -7.95 -6.00
CA VAL A 109 -3.24 -9.37 -5.76
C VAL A 109 -4.31 -10.18 -6.46
N GLY A 110 -3.93 -10.87 -7.54
CA GLY A 110 -4.83 -11.72 -8.30
C GLY A 110 -5.16 -13.04 -7.59
N SER A 111 -5.89 -13.91 -8.28
CA SER A 111 -6.24 -15.23 -7.76
C SER A 111 -5.01 -16.16 -7.76
N ILE A 112 -4.29 -16.14 -6.65
CA ILE A 112 -3.30 -17.15 -6.31
C ILE A 112 -4.10 -18.34 -5.80
N GLY A 113 -4.58 -19.20 -6.71
CA GLY A 113 -5.38 -20.37 -6.32
C GLY A 113 -4.70 -21.21 -5.23
N ASN A 114 -5.47 -22.04 -4.51
CA ASN A 114 -5.04 -22.96 -3.42
C ASN A 114 -4.02 -24.05 -3.83
N ASP A 115 -3.32 -23.87 -4.94
CA ASP A 115 -2.33 -24.79 -5.44
C ASP A 115 -1.03 -24.61 -4.65
N LEU A 116 -0.86 -25.42 -3.60
CA LEU A 116 0.32 -25.42 -2.71
C LEU A 116 1.65 -25.42 -3.48
N LYS A 117 1.68 -26.01 -4.68
CA LYS A 117 2.87 -26.03 -5.57
C LYS A 117 3.33 -24.65 -6.03
N LYS A 118 2.44 -23.65 -6.03
CA LYS A 118 2.79 -22.27 -6.37
C LYS A 118 3.44 -21.53 -5.21
N ILE A 119 3.20 -21.97 -3.97
CA ILE A 119 3.82 -21.37 -2.77
C ILE A 119 5.33 -21.60 -2.79
N ASP A 120 5.78 -22.76 -3.28
CA ASP A 120 7.21 -23.09 -3.41
C ASP A 120 7.97 -22.14 -4.37
N LEU A 121 7.28 -21.54 -5.34
CA LEU A 121 7.88 -20.54 -6.26
C LEU A 121 8.20 -19.21 -5.57
N PHE A 122 7.64 -18.95 -4.38
CA PHE A 122 7.87 -17.72 -3.61
C PHE A 122 8.94 -17.88 -2.52
N GLY A 123 9.41 -19.10 -2.26
CA GLY A 123 10.25 -19.44 -1.09
C GLY A 123 11.75 -19.64 -1.36
N THR A 124 12.20 -19.47 -2.60
CA THR A 124 13.60 -19.70 -3.03
C THR A 124 14.25 -18.48 -3.64
#